data_AF-Q0JFU2-F1
#
_entry.id   AF-Q0JFU2-F1
#
_cell.length_a   1.000
_cell.length_b   1.000
_cell.length_c   1.000
_cell.angle_alpha   90.00
_cell.angle_beta   90.00
_cell.angle_gamma   90.00
#
_symmetry.space_group_name_H-M   'P 1'
#
loop_
_entity.id
_entity.type
_entity.pdbx_description
1 polymer ?
#
loop_
_entity_poly.entity_id
_entity_poly.type
_entity_poly.pdbx_seq_one_letter_code
_entity_poly.pdbx_strand_id
1 'polypeptide(L)'
;MSKEAAQLEDINAIGRMLKSISALAKIGVPHQAERYMLVDHLAMNLEFLANTQQIGTIKDVILDHVFFWFKERRKRFFIYDIPKALKDAAFCNNVRRGQTCVLEWDKKPHHGLLGSMNRYRKTNLNLPAYDGNDPIQNVKFVSGAYTHEEEVQDDLTFNGMSSTVDEAVQSEQPMLCLNLYKCLSPE
;
A
#
# COMPACT_ATOMS: atom_id res chain seq x y z
N MET A 1 1.41 1.97 39.56
CA MET A 1 1.48 1.98 38.08
C MET A 1 2.72 2.76 37.69
N SER A 2 3.61 2.22 36.85
CA SER A 2 4.77 2.98 36.36
C SER A 2 4.35 3.96 35.26
N LYS A 3 5.18 4.97 34.97
CA LYS A 3 4.94 5.92 33.87
C LYS A 3 4.80 5.18 32.53
N GLU A 4 5.65 4.19 32.31
CA GLU A 4 5.69 3.40 31.09
C GLU A 4 4.45 2.52 30.94
N ALA A 5 3.90 2.01 32.05
CA ALA A 5 2.65 1.27 32.04
C ALA A 5 1.47 2.18 31.68
N ALA A 6 1.40 3.39 32.25
CA ALA A 6 0.38 4.38 31.89
C ALA A 6 0.47 4.80 30.41
N GLN A 7 1.69 5.07 29.91
CA GLN A 7 1.92 5.40 28.51
C GLN A 7 1.50 4.26 27.56
N LEU A 8 1.75 3.01 27.95
CA LEU A 8 1.31 1.85 27.18
C LEU A 8 -0.22 1.74 27.14
N GLU A 9 -0.89 1.95 28.27
CA GLU A 9 -2.35 1.95 28.36
C GLU A 9 -2.97 3.05 27.47
N ASP A 10 -2.38 4.24 27.46
CA ASP A 10 -2.81 5.36 26.62
C ASP A 10 -2.68 5.02 25.13
N ILE A 11 -1.55 4.41 24.72
CA ILE A 11 -1.32 4.00 23.33
C ILE A 11 -2.33 2.91 22.92
N ASN A 12 -2.55 1.91 23.77
CA ASN A 12 -3.52 0.87 23.52
C ASN A 12 -4.94 1.44 23.43
N ALA A 13 -5.26 2.46 24.22
CA ALA A 13 -6.53 3.18 24.13
C ALA A 13 -6.69 3.93 22.80
N ILE A 14 -5.62 4.55 22.28
CA ILE A 14 -5.61 5.15 20.94
C ILE A 14 -5.89 4.10 19.87
N GLY A 15 -5.26 2.92 19.96
CA GLY A 15 -5.55 1.79 19.06
C GLY A 15 -7.02 1.41 19.03
N ARG A 16 -7.65 1.27 20.22
CA ARG A 16 -9.09 0.99 20.34
C ARG A 16 -9.96 2.10 19.74
N MET A 17 -9.62 3.37 19.98
CA MET A 17 -10.36 4.51 19.41
C MET A 17 -10.27 4.55 17.89
N LEU A 18 -9.09 4.32 17.30
CA LEU A 18 -8.90 4.27 15.85
C LEU A 18 -9.70 3.14 15.21
N LYS A 19 -9.76 1.97 15.86
CA LYS A 19 -10.58 0.84 15.41
C LYS A 19 -12.06 1.19 15.39
N SER A 20 -12.56 1.87 16.42
CA SER A 20 -13.95 2.38 16.46
C SER A 20 -14.22 3.42 15.37
N ILE A 21 -13.31 4.37 15.15
CA ILE A 21 -13.42 5.38 14.09
C ILE A 21 -13.49 4.70 12.71
N SER A 22 -12.58 3.75 12.45
CA SER A 22 -12.58 2.98 11.20
C SER A 22 -13.89 2.23 11.00
N ALA A 23 -14.39 1.55 12.03
CA ALA A 23 -15.67 0.83 11.97
C ALA A 23 -16.85 1.78 11.64
N LEU A 24 -16.92 2.94 12.29
CA LEU A 24 -17.96 3.94 12.03
C LEU A 24 -17.85 4.53 10.61
N ALA A 25 -16.63 4.83 10.16
CA ALA A 25 -16.41 5.37 8.82
C ALA A 25 -16.84 4.38 7.73
N LYS A 26 -16.55 3.08 7.91
CA LYS A 26 -16.99 2.02 7.01
C LYS A 26 -18.50 1.86 6.93
N ILE A 27 -19.23 2.08 8.02
CA ILE A 27 -20.70 2.07 8.01
C ILE A 27 -21.24 3.21 7.14
N GLY A 28 -20.61 4.38 7.18
CA GLY A 28 -21.01 5.54 6.36
C GLY A 28 -20.69 5.38 4.86
N VAL A 29 -19.67 4.59 4.50
CA VAL A 29 -19.24 4.38 3.11
C VAL A 29 -18.87 2.90 2.84
N PRO A 30 -19.84 1.97 2.85
CA PRO A 30 -19.56 0.53 2.78
C PRO A 30 -18.80 0.12 1.50
N HIS A 31 -19.05 0.78 0.37
CA HIS A 31 -18.35 0.53 -0.90
C HIS A 31 -16.89 0.97 -0.91
N GLN A 32 -16.42 1.69 0.12
CA GLN A 32 -15.05 2.17 0.27
C GLN A 32 -14.38 1.60 1.52
N ALA A 33 -14.94 0.54 2.11
CA ALA A 33 -14.43 -0.02 3.35
C ALA A 33 -12.95 -0.44 3.27
N GLU A 34 -12.49 -0.88 2.10
CA GLU A 34 -11.09 -1.25 1.84
C GLU A 34 -10.10 -0.08 2.04
N ARG A 35 -10.55 1.17 1.85
CA ARG A 35 -9.71 2.37 2.04
C ARG A 35 -9.31 2.61 3.49
N TYR A 36 -10.04 2.00 4.43
CA TYR A 36 -9.77 2.11 5.86
C TYR A 36 -8.89 0.98 6.40
N MET A 37 -8.48 0.01 5.56
CA MET A 37 -7.68 -1.14 6.01
C MET A 37 -6.31 -0.74 6.58
N LEU A 38 -5.69 0.33 6.09
CA LEU A 38 -4.45 0.86 6.69
C LEU A 38 -4.68 1.42 8.10
N VAL A 39 -5.86 2.01 8.34
CA VAL A 39 -6.26 2.48 9.68
C VAL A 39 -6.49 1.30 10.60
N ASP A 40 -7.16 0.24 10.14
CA ASP A 40 -7.35 -0.96 10.95
C ASP A 40 -6.03 -1.62 11.33
N HIS A 41 -5.10 -1.70 10.36
CA HIS A 41 -3.79 -2.30 10.60
C HIS A 41 -2.99 -1.49 11.61
N LEU A 42 -2.99 -0.15 11.49
CA LEU A 42 -2.38 0.72 12.47
C LEU A 42 -3.05 0.57 13.85
N ALA A 43 -4.37 0.52 13.89
CA ALA A 43 -5.13 0.36 15.12
C ALA A 43 -4.81 -0.96 15.83
N MET A 44 -4.70 -2.06 15.09
CA MET A 44 -4.25 -3.35 15.62
C MET A 44 -2.83 -3.28 16.16
N ASN A 45 -1.90 -2.69 15.40
CA ASN A 45 -0.52 -2.53 15.85
C ASN A 45 -0.43 -1.72 17.15
N LEU A 46 -1.31 -0.73 17.35
CA LEU A 46 -1.37 0.08 18.56
C LEU A 46 -2.06 -0.64 19.73
N GLU A 47 -3.14 -1.38 19.46
CA GLU A 47 -3.95 -2.07 20.48
C GLU A 47 -3.19 -3.23 21.15
N PHE A 48 -2.30 -3.90 20.42
CA PHE A 48 -1.59 -5.09 20.87
C PHE A 48 -0.14 -4.84 21.31
N LEU A 49 0.22 -3.59 21.61
CA LEU A 49 1.51 -3.30 22.23
C LEU A 49 1.49 -3.82 23.67
N ALA A 50 2.36 -4.80 23.94
CA ALA A 50 2.40 -5.51 25.23
C ALA A 50 3.68 -5.22 26.03
N ASN A 51 4.73 -4.68 25.41
CA ASN A 51 6.05 -4.55 26.05
C ASN A 51 6.37 -3.08 26.37
N THR A 52 6.45 -2.75 27.66
CA THR A 52 6.84 -1.41 28.15
C THR A 52 8.26 -1.02 27.75
N GLN A 53 9.14 -1.99 27.45
CA GLN A 53 10.49 -1.71 26.93
C GLN A 53 10.47 -1.07 25.53
N GLN A 54 9.39 -1.27 24.77
CA GLN A 54 9.25 -0.70 23.43
C GLN A 54 8.81 0.75 23.46
N ILE A 55 8.34 1.29 24.61
CA ILE A 55 7.84 2.68 24.72
C ILE A 55 8.84 3.71 24.22
N GLY A 56 10.14 3.49 24.46
CA GLY A 56 11.20 4.39 23.99
C GLY A 56 11.34 4.46 22.46
N THR A 57 11.00 3.37 21.76
CA THR A 57 11.12 3.25 20.29
C THR A 57 9.77 3.22 19.58
N ILE A 58 8.68 3.24 20.34
CA ILE A 58 7.32 3.00 19.82
C ILE A 58 6.91 4.08 18.84
N LYS A 59 7.34 5.31 19.09
CA LYS A 59 7.11 6.44 18.19
C LYS A 59 7.72 6.17 16.82
N ASP A 60 8.95 5.65 16.78
CA ASP A 60 9.63 5.38 15.51
C ASP A 60 8.95 4.23 14.77
N VAL A 61 8.57 3.16 15.47
CA VAL A 61 7.82 2.04 14.89
C VAL A 61 6.46 2.48 14.33
N ILE A 62 5.74 3.32 15.09
CA ILE A 62 4.42 3.82 14.68
C ILE A 62 4.55 4.77 13.49
N LEU A 63 5.48 5.74 13.53
CA LEU A 63 5.67 6.71 12.45
C LEU A 63 6.27 6.09 11.18
N ASP A 64 6.91 4.93 11.31
CA ASP A 64 7.37 4.16 10.16
C ASP A 64 6.25 3.42 9.43
N HIS A 65 5.09 3.24 10.08
CA HIS A 65 3.93 2.58 9.49
C HIS A 65 3.47 3.27 8.18
N VAL A 66 3.12 2.45 7.16
CA VAL A 66 2.76 2.92 5.81
C VAL A 66 1.60 3.91 5.79
N PHE A 67 0.72 3.86 6.80
CA PHE A 67 -0.35 4.86 6.99
C PHE A 67 0.18 6.31 7.00
N PHE A 68 1.35 6.56 7.59
CA PHE A 68 1.94 7.90 7.69
C PHE A 68 2.78 8.29 6.48
N TRP A 69 2.90 7.43 5.47
CA TRP A 69 3.69 7.76 4.29
C TRP A 69 2.92 8.77 3.44
N PHE A 70 3.55 9.90 3.14
CA PHE A 70 3.04 10.85 2.15
C PHE A 70 3.39 10.39 0.73
N LYS A 71 2.77 11.02 -0.29
CA LYS A 71 2.93 10.68 -1.72
C LYS A 71 4.39 10.48 -2.10
N GLU A 72 5.29 11.39 -1.73
CA GLU A 72 6.69 11.29 -2.15
C GLU A 72 7.45 10.12 -1.51
N ARG A 73 7.07 9.71 -0.29
CA ARG A 73 7.64 8.50 0.31
C ARG A 73 7.16 7.25 -0.43
N ARG A 74 5.87 7.16 -0.78
CA ARG A 74 5.36 6.04 -1.61
C ARG A 74 5.98 6.03 -3.00
N LYS A 75 6.12 7.19 -3.64
CA LYS A 75 6.79 7.33 -4.94
C LYS A 75 8.23 6.82 -4.88
N ARG A 76 9.01 7.24 -3.88
CA ARG A 76 10.37 6.74 -3.67
C ARG A 76 10.40 5.22 -3.49
N PHE A 77 9.50 4.69 -2.67
CA PHE A 77 9.38 3.25 -2.44
C PHE A 77 9.17 2.46 -3.75
N PHE A 78 8.21 2.88 -4.57
CA PHE A 78 7.90 2.20 -5.83
C PHE A 78 8.94 2.42 -6.94
N ILE A 79 9.66 3.55 -6.96
CA ILE A 79 10.69 3.85 -7.96
C ILE A 79 12.04 3.21 -7.62
N TYR A 80 12.41 3.13 -6.35
CA TYR A 80 13.78 2.74 -5.95
C TYR A 80 13.81 1.40 -5.21
N ASP A 81 12.96 1.23 -4.19
CA ASP A 81 13.05 0.07 -3.30
C ASP A 81 12.48 -1.19 -3.97
N ILE A 82 11.32 -1.07 -4.63
CA ILE A 82 10.67 -2.19 -5.31
C ILE A 82 11.51 -2.73 -6.47
N PRO A 83 12.06 -1.93 -7.41
CA PRO A 83 12.92 -2.47 -8.47
C PRO A 83 14.17 -3.17 -7.95
N LYS A 84 14.73 -2.73 -6.82
CA LYS A 84 15.83 -3.41 -6.16
C LYS A 84 15.37 -4.76 -5.60
N ALA A 85 14.23 -4.78 -4.91
CA ALA A 85 13.66 -5.99 -4.30
C ALA A 85 13.18 -7.03 -5.31
N LEU A 86 12.71 -6.61 -6.48
CA LEU A 86 12.31 -7.50 -7.58
C LEU A 86 13.47 -8.35 -8.14
N LYS A 87 14.73 -8.02 -7.80
CA LYS A 87 15.91 -8.83 -8.12
C LYS A 87 16.16 -9.95 -7.09
N ASP A 88 15.50 -9.90 -5.94
CA ASP A 88 15.61 -10.88 -4.88
C ASP A 88 14.52 -11.96 -5.00
N ALA A 89 14.94 -13.22 -5.06
CA ALA A 89 14.06 -14.37 -5.12
C ALA A 89 13.22 -14.52 -3.83
N ALA A 90 13.76 -14.17 -2.66
CA ALA A 90 13.04 -14.26 -1.39
C ALA A 90 11.86 -13.29 -1.37
N PHE A 91 12.09 -12.02 -1.73
CA PHE A 91 11.02 -11.05 -1.92
C PHE A 91 9.96 -11.53 -2.92
N CYS A 92 10.38 -12.00 -4.10
CA CYS A 92 9.44 -12.48 -5.12
C CYS A 92 8.60 -13.67 -4.62
N ASN A 93 9.19 -14.57 -3.84
CA ASN A 93 8.46 -15.68 -3.23
C ASN A 93 7.48 -15.20 -2.16
N ASN A 94 7.86 -14.21 -1.35
CA ASN A 94 6.97 -13.60 -0.36
C ASN A 94 5.78 -12.92 -1.03
N VAL A 95 5.98 -12.20 -2.14
CA VAL A 95 4.90 -11.61 -2.94
C VAL A 95 3.96 -12.68 -3.48
N ARG A 96 4.48 -13.78 -4.03
CA ARG A 96 3.64 -14.87 -4.56
C ARG A 96 2.86 -15.64 -3.49
N ARG A 97 3.42 -15.76 -2.28
CA ARG A 97 2.80 -16.48 -1.15
C ARG A 97 1.86 -15.59 -0.34
N GLY A 98 2.10 -14.29 -0.33
CA GLY A 98 1.34 -13.31 0.41
C GLY A 98 0.05 -12.91 -0.29
N GLN A 99 -0.81 -12.18 0.44
CA GLN A 99 -2.01 -11.55 -0.11
C GLN A 99 -1.69 -10.15 -0.65
N THR A 100 -0.59 -10.00 -1.40
CA THR A 100 -0.17 -8.68 -1.93
C THR A 100 -1.13 -8.14 -2.97
N CYS A 101 -1.76 -9.01 -3.77
CA CYS A 101 -2.84 -8.66 -4.66
C CYS A 101 -3.89 -9.78 -4.74
N VAL A 102 -5.12 -9.43 -5.11
CA VAL A 102 -6.15 -10.40 -5.53
C VAL A 102 -5.83 -10.82 -6.98
N LEU A 103 -5.90 -12.11 -7.30
CA LEU A 103 -5.66 -12.58 -8.68
C LEU A 103 -6.75 -12.07 -9.62
N GLU A 104 -6.43 -12.01 -10.91
CA GLU A 104 -7.20 -11.26 -11.90
C GLU A 104 -7.25 -9.75 -11.54
N TRP A 105 -6.13 -9.25 -11.00
CA TRP A 105 -5.98 -7.85 -10.58
C TRP A 105 -6.13 -6.89 -11.76
N ASP A 106 -5.97 -7.36 -12.99
CA ASP A 106 -6.11 -6.63 -14.24
C ASP A 106 -7.57 -6.36 -14.65
N LYS A 107 -8.55 -7.02 -14.02
CA LYS A 107 -9.98 -6.78 -14.25
C LYS A 107 -10.48 -5.46 -13.65
N LYS A 108 -9.72 -4.89 -12.71
CA LYS A 108 -10.04 -3.58 -12.12
C LYS A 108 -9.75 -2.46 -13.13
N PRO A 109 -10.50 -1.36 -13.11
CA PRO A 109 -10.33 -0.29 -14.10
C PRO A 109 -9.04 0.53 -13.91
N HIS A 110 -8.47 0.55 -12.70
CA HIS A 110 -7.22 1.29 -12.36
C HIS A 110 -7.23 2.75 -12.84
N HIS A 111 -8.40 3.38 -12.93
CA HIS A 111 -8.56 4.74 -13.46
C HIS A 111 -7.94 4.93 -14.87
N GLY A 112 -7.89 3.87 -15.68
CA GLY A 112 -7.25 3.85 -17.00
C GLY A 112 -5.73 3.58 -16.99
N LEU A 113 -5.11 3.52 -15.80
CA LEU A 113 -3.65 3.38 -15.63
C LEU A 113 -3.09 2.11 -16.26
N LEU A 114 -3.77 0.97 -16.09
CA LEU A 114 -3.34 -0.29 -16.70
C LEU A 114 -3.34 -0.22 -18.23
N GLY A 115 -4.36 0.42 -18.80
CA GLY A 115 -4.45 0.65 -20.25
C GLY A 115 -3.32 1.53 -20.76
N SER A 116 -3.03 2.64 -20.07
CA SER A 116 -1.91 3.53 -20.43
C SER A 116 -0.56 2.81 -20.33
N MET A 117 -0.31 2.09 -19.24
CA MET A 117 0.92 1.32 -19.06
C MET A 117 1.08 0.18 -20.08
N ASN A 118 0.01 -0.50 -20.47
CA ASN A 118 0.06 -1.53 -21.52
C ASN A 118 0.36 -0.92 -22.90
N ARG A 119 -0.18 0.28 -23.20
CA ARG A 119 0.21 1.03 -24.41
C ARG A 119 1.67 1.43 -24.35
N TYR A 120 2.15 1.97 -23.23
CA TYR A 120 3.54 2.34 -23.04
C TYR A 120 4.49 1.15 -23.29
N ARG A 121 4.18 -0.02 -22.71
CA ARG A 121 4.98 -1.26 -22.91
C ARG A 121 5.04 -1.70 -24.36
N LYS A 122 3.91 -1.64 -25.06
CA LYS A 122 3.84 -2.04 -26.47
C LYS A 122 4.63 -1.07 -27.35
N THR A 123 4.42 0.24 -27.18
CA THR A 123 4.96 1.27 -28.06
C THR A 123 6.45 1.54 -27.79
N ASN A 124 6.87 1.59 -26.53
CA ASN A 124 8.22 2.03 -26.16
C ASN A 124 9.18 0.88 -25.85
N LEU A 125 8.67 -0.27 -25.40
CA LEU A 125 9.50 -1.38 -24.92
C LEU A 125 9.34 -2.67 -25.74
N ASN A 126 8.39 -2.72 -26.68
CA ASN A 126 8.01 -3.94 -27.41
C ASN A 126 7.73 -5.14 -26.46
N LEU A 127 7.09 -4.87 -25.33
CA LEU A 127 6.72 -5.87 -24.34
C LEU A 127 5.23 -6.22 -24.41
N PRO A 128 4.83 -7.46 -24.07
CA PRO A 128 3.42 -7.82 -23.95
C PRO A 128 2.75 -7.06 -22.80
N ALA A 129 1.42 -7.04 -22.82
CA ALA A 129 0.60 -6.58 -21.71
C ALA A 129 0.95 -7.32 -20.42
N TYR A 130 0.70 -6.68 -19.27
CA TYR A 130 0.86 -7.34 -17.98
C TYR A 130 -0.11 -8.53 -17.84
N ASP A 131 0.34 -9.58 -17.15
CA ASP A 131 -0.49 -10.75 -16.84
C ASP A 131 -1.22 -10.56 -15.50
N GLY A 132 -2.55 -10.48 -15.56
CA GLY A 132 -3.44 -10.38 -14.39
C GLY A 132 -3.39 -11.54 -13.42
N ASN A 133 -2.82 -12.68 -13.82
CA ASN A 133 -2.70 -13.87 -12.99
C ASN A 133 -1.32 -13.99 -12.32
N ASP A 134 -0.40 -13.06 -12.58
CA ASP A 134 0.92 -13.03 -11.94
C ASP A 134 1.01 -11.83 -10.97
N PRO A 135 1.13 -12.07 -9.64
CA PRO A 135 1.29 -10.98 -8.68
C PRO A 135 2.61 -10.22 -8.87
N ILE A 136 3.64 -10.82 -9.48
CA ILE A 136 4.87 -10.10 -9.82
C ILE A 136 4.64 -9.11 -10.96
N GLN A 137 3.76 -9.42 -11.91
CA GLN A 137 3.38 -8.47 -12.96
C GLN A 137 2.58 -7.30 -12.37
N ASN A 138 1.75 -7.52 -11.34
CA ASN A 138 1.10 -6.42 -10.61
C ASN A 138 2.13 -5.46 -9.99
N VAL A 139 3.13 -6.01 -9.29
CA VAL A 139 4.18 -5.21 -8.66
C VAL A 139 5.00 -4.44 -9.70
N LYS A 140 5.36 -5.09 -10.82
CA LYS A 140 6.04 -4.43 -11.94
C LYS A 140 5.19 -3.35 -12.60
N PHE A 141 3.89 -3.58 -12.73
CA PHE A 141 2.94 -2.61 -13.25
C PHE A 141 2.93 -1.35 -12.38
N VAL A 142 2.72 -1.49 -11.08
CA VAL A 142 2.65 -0.35 -10.16
C VAL A 142 4.00 0.37 -10.08
N SER A 143 5.11 -0.36 -9.91
CA SER A 143 6.45 0.23 -9.89
C SER A 143 6.79 0.97 -11.20
N GLY A 144 6.44 0.39 -12.35
CA GLY A 144 6.59 1.02 -13.65
C GLY A 144 5.74 2.27 -13.80
N ALA A 145 4.49 2.26 -13.30
CA ALA A 145 3.60 3.42 -13.33
C ALA A 145 4.16 4.61 -12.55
N TYR A 146 4.76 4.40 -11.37
CA TYR A 146 5.42 5.50 -10.63
C TYR A 146 6.69 5.98 -11.32
N THR A 147 7.42 5.08 -11.98
CA THR A 147 8.67 5.41 -12.69
C THR A 147 8.39 6.26 -13.93
N HIS A 148 7.31 5.97 -14.63
CA HIS A 148 6.90 6.62 -15.87
C HIS A 148 5.65 7.50 -15.68
N GLU A 149 5.52 8.14 -14.51
CA GLU A 149 4.34 8.93 -14.16
C GLU A 149 4.08 10.01 -15.23
N GLU A 150 5.12 10.69 -15.71
CA GLU A 150 5.01 11.75 -16.71
C GLU A 150 4.49 11.24 -18.06
N GLU A 151 4.84 10.02 -18.46
CA GLU A 151 4.44 9.44 -19.75
C GLU A 151 3.03 8.84 -19.74
N VAL A 152 2.42 8.64 -18.56
CA VAL A 152 1.10 7.99 -18.43
C VAL A 152 0.04 8.86 -17.76
N GLN A 153 0.41 9.97 -17.12
CA GLN A 153 -0.49 10.79 -16.31
C GLN A 153 -1.62 11.43 -17.11
N ASP A 154 -1.38 11.84 -18.36
CA ASP A 154 -2.38 12.52 -19.20
C ASP A 154 -3.58 11.62 -19.54
N ASP A 155 -3.42 10.30 -19.44
CA ASP A 155 -4.48 9.32 -19.70
C ASP A 155 -5.35 9.02 -18.46
N LEU A 156 -4.98 9.54 -17.28
CA LEU A 156 -5.59 9.14 -16.01
C LEU A 156 -6.77 10.03 -15.65
N THR A 157 -7.95 9.42 -15.54
CA THR A 157 -9.15 10.11 -15.11
C THR A 157 -9.92 9.33 -14.06
N PHE A 158 -10.45 10.03 -13.07
CA PHE A 158 -11.35 9.50 -12.06
C PHE A 158 -12.57 10.40 -11.94
N ASN A 159 -13.76 9.84 -12.15
CA ASN A 159 -15.02 10.59 -12.18
C ASN A 159 -14.99 11.83 -13.10
N GLY A 160 -14.31 11.73 -14.24
CA GLY A 160 -14.18 12.81 -15.23
C GLY A 160 -13.17 13.91 -14.87
N MET A 161 -12.42 13.76 -13.77
CA MET A 161 -11.34 14.67 -13.38
C MET A 161 -9.98 14.01 -13.59
N SER A 162 -8.94 14.81 -13.83
CA SER A 162 -7.55 14.32 -13.89
C SER A 162 -7.19 13.60 -12.59
N SER A 163 -6.49 12.48 -12.70
CA SER A 163 -6.03 11.69 -11.56
C SER A 163 -4.51 11.49 -11.62
N THR A 164 -3.90 11.16 -10.50
CA THR A 164 -2.47 10.80 -10.43
C THR A 164 -2.28 9.28 -10.34
N VAL A 165 -1.07 8.81 -10.64
CA VAL A 165 -0.70 7.40 -10.44
C VAL A 165 -0.93 6.97 -8.98
N ASP A 166 -0.56 7.83 -8.02
CA ASP A 166 -0.72 7.55 -6.60
C ASP A 166 -2.19 7.36 -6.22
N GLU A 167 -3.08 8.24 -6.66
CA GLU A 167 -4.53 8.12 -6.42
C GLU A 167 -5.13 6.87 -7.04
N ALA A 168 -4.77 6.55 -8.29
CA ALA A 168 -5.26 5.36 -8.99
C ALA A 168 -4.85 4.07 -8.24
N VAL A 169 -3.60 4.00 -7.78
CA VAL A 169 -3.08 2.85 -7.04
C VAL A 169 -3.71 2.77 -5.65
N GLN A 170 -3.77 3.86 -4.89
CA GLN A 170 -4.34 3.85 -3.53
C GLN A 170 -5.85 3.59 -3.51
N SER A 171 -6.58 4.00 -4.56
CA SER A 171 -8.03 3.76 -4.68
C SER A 171 -8.36 2.29 -4.90
N GLU A 172 -7.61 1.61 -5.77
CA GLU A 172 -7.91 0.23 -6.21
C GLU A 172 -7.13 -0.84 -5.43
N GLN A 173 -5.99 -0.46 -4.86
CA GLN A 173 -5.06 -1.35 -4.16
C GLN A 173 -4.53 -0.70 -2.87
N PRO A 174 -5.41 -0.30 -1.93
CA PRO A 174 -5.03 0.48 -0.73
C PRO A 174 -4.00 -0.21 0.17
N MET A 175 -3.96 -1.55 0.15
CA MET A 175 -3.05 -2.34 0.98
C MET A 175 -1.75 -2.74 0.31
N LEU A 176 -1.59 -2.49 -1.00
CA LEU A 176 -0.44 -2.97 -1.75
C LEU A 176 0.89 -2.47 -1.17
N CYS A 177 0.96 -1.17 -0.84
CA CYS A 177 2.17 -0.57 -0.27
C CYS A 177 2.58 -1.26 1.05
N LEU A 178 1.63 -1.48 1.96
CA LEU A 178 1.89 -2.19 3.22
C LEU A 178 2.30 -3.64 2.98
N ASN A 179 1.60 -4.35 2.11
CA ASN A 179 1.86 -5.76 1.86
C ASN A 179 3.26 -5.95 1.24
N LEU A 180 3.68 -5.06 0.35
CA LEU A 180 5.04 -5.08 -0.21
C LEU A 180 6.09 -4.67 0.82
N TYR A 181 5.81 -3.69 1.68
CA TYR A 181 6.72 -3.30 2.75
C TYR A 181 7.03 -4.48 3.69
N LYS A 182 6.00 -5.24 4.08
CA LYS A 182 6.15 -6.49 4.86
C LYS A 182 6.96 -7.56 4.14
N CYS A 183 6.93 -7.61 2.81
CA CYS A 183 7.73 -8.56 2.05
C CYS A 183 9.24 -8.24 2.07
N LEU A 184 9.62 -6.97 2.33
CA LEU A 184 11.02 -6.53 2.44
C LEU A 184 11.62 -6.79 3.82
N SER A 185 10.77 -6.70 4.86
CA SER A 185 11.14 -6.90 6.25
C SER A 185 10.18 -7.93 6.86
N PRO A 186 10.34 -9.22 6.55
CA PRO A 186 9.50 -10.25 7.16
C PRO A 186 9.72 -10.26 8.68
N GLU A 187 8.65 -10.02 9.43
CA GLU A 187 8.59 -10.17 10.89
C GLU A 187 8.81 -11.63 11.31
#